data_AF-A0A954BCS2-F1
#
_entry.id   AF-A0A954BCS2-F1
#
_cell.length_a   1.000
_cell.length_b   1.000
_cell.length_c   1.000
_cell.angle_alpha   90.00
_cell.angle_beta   90.00
_cell.angle_gamma   90.00
#
_symmetry.space_group_name_H-M   'P 1'
#
loop_
_entity.id
_entity.type
_entity.pdbx_description
1 polymer ?
#
loop_
_entity_poly.entity_id
_entity_poly.type
_entity_poly.pdbx_seq_one_letter_code
_entity_poly.pdbx_strand_id
1 'polypeptide(L)' 'MVKAQDKRRPVAAIGNFDGVHRGHQQLLKKTIAFARKIHGVPAAIVFDPHPRRYFRPDDPPFLL' A
#
# COMPACT_ATOMS: atom_id res chain seq x y z
N MET A 1 -0.91 -18.68 -28.36
CA MET A 1 0.24 -18.40 -27.48
C MET A 1 -0.27 -17.71 -26.23
N VAL A 2 -0.50 -18.46 -25.15
CA VAL A 2 -0.79 -17.88 -23.83
C VAL A 2 0.51 -17.23 -23.36
N LYS A 3 0.53 -15.89 -23.25
CA LYS A 3 1.70 -15.16 -22.75
C LYS A 3 2.08 -15.76 -21.39
N ALA A 4 3.36 -16.11 -21.24
CA ALA A 4 3.92 -16.56 -19.99
C ALA A 4 3.47 -15.63 -18.86
N GLN A 5 2.93 -16.20 -17.77
CA GLN A 5 2.56 -15.42 -16.60
C GLN A 5 3.79 -14.65 -16.15
N ASP A 6 3.69 -13.32 -16.20
CA ASP A 6 4.71 -12.41 -15.70
C ASP A 6 4.89 -12.72 -14.21
N LYS A 7 6.00 -13.39 -13.85
CA LYS A 7 6.35 -13.77 -12.47
C LYS A 7 6.74 -12.52 -11.66
N ARG A 8 5.89 -11.50 -11.62
CA ARG A 8 6.05 -10.39 -10.69
C ARG A 8 5.90 -10.97 -9.30
N ARG A 9 6.93 -10.81 -8.46
CA ARG A 9 6.91 -11.18 -7.04
C ARG A 9 6.53 -9.93 -6.25
N PRO A 10 5.24 -9.61 -6.08
CA PRO A 10 4.85 -8.39 -5.38
C PRO A 10 5.25 -8.48 -3.92
N VAL A 11 5.72 -7.36 -3.38
CA VAL A 11 5.89 -7.15 -1.94
C VAL A 11 5.07 -5.93 -1.59
N ALA A 12 3.99 -6.13 -0.85
CA ALA A 12 3.02 -5.09 -0.59
C ALA A 12 3.11 -4.58 0.85
N ALA A 13 3.07 -3.26 1.02
CA ALA A 13 2.64 -2.63 2.27
C ALA A 13 1.14 -2.33 2.18
N ILE A 14 0.38 -2.59 3.23
CA ILE A 14 -1.08 -2.36 3.25
C ILE A 14 -1.41 -1.33 4.34
N GLY A 15 -2.19 -0.31 4.01
CA GLY A 15 -2.62 0.72 4.94
C GLY A 15 -3.28 1.91 4.23
N ASN A 16 -3.95 2.79 4.96
CA ASN A 16 -4.51 4.01 4.37
C ASN A 16 -3.42 5.00 3.91
N PHE A 17 -2.26 4.97 4.58
CA PHE A 17 -1.12 5.84 4.30
C PHE A 17 -1.40 7.36 4.36
N ASP A 18 -2.47 7.79 5.05
CA ASP A 18 -2.83 9.21 5.21
C ASP A 18 -1.65 10.02 5.79
N GLY A 19 -1.36 11.17 5.19
CA GLY A 19 -0.23 12.04 5.54
C GLY A 19 1.19 11.47 5.37
N VAL A 20 1.36 10.18 5.00
CA VAL A 20 2.66 9.50 4.78
C VAL A 20 3.74 9.88 5.82
N HIS A 21 3.36 9.88 7.11
CA HIS A 21 4.25 10.26 8.21
C HIS A 21 5.43 9.28 8.39
N ARG A 22 6.33 9.56 9.33
CA ARG A 22 7.58 8.79 9.54
C ARG A 22 7.38 7.28 9.69
N GLY A 23 6.25 6.85 10.27
CA GLY A 23 5.88 5.44 10.40
C GLY A 23 5.60 4.79 9.03
N HIS A 24 4.73 5.42 8.24
CA HIS A 24 4.45 5.01 6.86
C HIS A 24 5.73 4.97 6.01
N GLN A 25 6.59 5.98 6.12
CA GLN A 25 7.86 6.02 5.39
C GLN A 25 8.77 4.84 5.76
N GLN A 26 8.86 4.48 7.05
CA GLN A 26 9.64 3.31 7.46
C GLN A 26 9.07 2.01 6.90
N LEU A 27 7.75 1.84 6.93
CA LEU A 27 7.08 0.66 6.37
C LEU A 27 7.34 0.52 4.87
N LEU A 28 7.12 1.61 4.10
CA LEU A 28 7.38 1.64 2.66
C LEU A 28 8.85 1.37 2.32
N LYS A 29 9.79 1.95 3.09
CA LYS A 29 11.24 1.67 2.92
C LYS A 29 11.56 0.19 3.11
N LYS A 30 10.98 -0.47 4.13
CA LYS A 30 11.15 -1.92 4.36
C LYS A 30 10.60 -2.74 3.21
N THR A 31 9.42 -2.40 2.71
CA THR A 31 8.79 -3.04 1.55
C THR A 31 9.68 -2.95 0.31
N ILE A 32 10.21 -1.76 -0.01
CA ILE A 32 11.12 -1.54 -1.12
C ILE A 32 12.41 -2.36 -0.95
N ALA A 33 13.01 -2.34 0.25
CA ALA A 33 14.23 -3.08 0.53
C ALA A 33 14.04 -4.59 0.35
N PHE A 34 12.92 -5.13 0.85
CA PHE A 34 12.61 -6.56 0.72
C PHE A 34 12.32 -6.95 -0.74
N ALA A 35 11.55 -6.14 -1.47
CA ALA A 35 11.31 -6.35 -2.90
C ALA A 35 12.61 -6.41 -3.69
N ARG A 36 13.53 -5.46 -3.47
CA ARG A 36 14.86 -5.45 -4.11
C ARG A 36 15.66 -6.71 -3.81
N LYS A 37 15.68 -7.18 -2.55
CA LYS A 37 16.40 -8.38 -2.12
C LYS A 37 15.96 -9.65 -2.88
N ILE A 38 14.69 -9.73 -3.26
CA ILE A 38 14.12 -10.91 -3.92
C ILE A 38 13.90 -10.73 -5.43
N HIS A 39 14.42 -9.64 -6.02
CA HIS A 39 14.09 -9.24 -7.40
C HIS A 39 12.58 -9.17 -7.66
N GLY A 40 11.83 -8.69 -6.66
CA GLY A 40 10.39 -8.49 -6.68
C GLY A 40 9.99 -7.04 -6.97
N VAL A 41 8.69 -6.80 -6.96
CA VAL A 41 8.08 -5.50 -7.26
C VAL A 41 7.46 -4.94 -5.97
N PRO A 42 7.93 -3.80 -5.45
CA PRO A 42 7.29 -3.18 -4.29
C PRO A 42 5.94 -2.56 -4.69
N ALA A 43 4.95 -2.69 -3.82
CA ALA A 43 3.62 -2.12 -4.00
C ALA A 43 3.09 -1.55 -2.68
N ALA A 44 2.16 -0.60 -2.79
CA ALA A 44 1.32 -0.15 -1.67
C ALA A 44 -0.13 -0.47 -2.01
N ILE A 45 -0.87 -1.02 -1.05
CA ILE A 45 -2.31 -1.23 -1.14
C ILE A 45 -2.96 -0.22 -0.20
N VAL A 46 -3.78 0.65 -0.79
CA VAL A 46 -4.57 1.66 -0.12
C VAL A 46 -6.05 1.29 -0.14
N PHE A 47 -6.83 1.96 0.69
CA PHE A 47 -8.27 1.80 0.76
C PHE A 47 -8.94 3.06 0.21
N ASP A 48 -9.73 2.91 -0.84
CA ASP A 48 -10.54 3.97 -1.43
C ASP A 48 -11.99 3.48 -1.62
N PRO A 49 -13.01 4.19 -1.07
CA PRO A 49 -12.89 5.35 -0.19
C PRO A 49 -12.24 5.00 1.16
N HIS A 50 -11.67 6.00 1.85
CA HIS A 50 -11.06 5.83 3.16
C HIS A 50 -12.01 5.04 4.10
N PRO A 51 -11.55 3.99 4.83
CA PRO A 51 -12.42 3.07 5.57
C PRO A 51 -13.37 3.75 6.54
N ARG A 52 -12.96 4.89 7.14
CA ARG A 52 -13.83 5.70 7.99
C ARG A 52 -15.09 6.17 7.27
N ARG A 53 -15.04 6.48 5.97
CA ARG A 53 -16.22 6.85 5.18
C ARG A 53 -17.22 5.69 5.05
N TYR A 54 -16.72 4.45 5.07
CA TYR A 54 -17.57 3.26 5.05
C TYR A 54 -18.15 2.95 6.43
N PHE A 55 -17.33 3.01 7.48
CA PHE A 55 -17.74 2.61 8.85
C PHE A 55 -18.37 3.74 9.67
N ARG A 56 -18.13 5.00 9.32
CA ARG A 56 -18.63 6.20 10.02
C ARG A 56 -19.00 7.29 8.99
N PRO A 57 -20.06 7.07 8.21
CA PRO A 57 -20.45 7.99 7.14
C PRO A 57 -20.88 9.37 7.65
N ASP A 58 -21.34 9.47 8.90
CA ASP A 58 -21.85 10.72 9.51
C ASP A 58 -20.75 11.55 10.20
N ASP A 59 -19.55 11.00 10.34
CA ASP A 59 -18.41 11.75 10.89
C ASP A 59 -18.02 12.90 9.94
N PRO A 60 -17.54 14.05 10.46
CA PRO A 60 -17.02 15.11 9.61
C PRO A 60 -15.86 14.60 8.74
N PRO A 61 -15.67 15.18 7.53
CA PRO A 61 -14.63 14.75 6.60
C PRO A 61 -13.27 14.64 7.27
N PHE A 62 -12.64 13.49 7.10
CA PHE A 62 -11.29 13.25 7.59
C PHE A 62 -10.29 13.82 6.57
N LEU A 63 -9.55 14.85 6.97
CA LEU A 63 -8.50 15.47 6.18
C LEU A 63 -7.20 15.39 6.99
N LEU A 64 -6.24 14.60 6.53
CA LEU A 64 -4.88 14.51 7.08
C LEU A 64 -3.84 14.34 5.97
#